data_AF-A0A6C0DFR6-F1
#
_entry.id   AF-A0A6C0DFR6-F1
#
_cell.length_a   1.000
_cell.length_b   1.000
_cell.length_c   1.000
_cell.angle_alpha   90.00
_cell.angle_beta   90.00
_cell.angle_gamma   90.00
#
_symmetry.space_group_name_H-M   'P 1'
#
loop_
_entity.id
_entity.type
_entity.pdbx_description
1 polymer ?
#
loop_
_entity_poly.entity_id
_entity_poly.type
_entity_poly.pdbx_seq_one_letter_code
_entity_poly.pdbx_strand_id
1 'polypeptide(L)'
;MNINYLDDLSELEDVLDEVDESWNHESDTDDDDEDNDDLSSTVSLTPSDEIEIVESTVEDMYEYIEDNPNAICEPDFHENLTEYIQDLLNVYFENLYFDRNEDYFKEEIKSIIESAFDMFYNMYPKRSYLNTLVLQKPDIECIQEKIKKLKNKDQPAQRTAEWYMYRHNLITASNAYKVFENETTRNQLIYEKCVVPFIPSPETENTESHTVSQVNVNSALHWGQKYEPISVMIYEHLYNTKVGDFGCIQHETYHFIGASPDGINIEPSSPIYGRMLEIKNPVSREIDGVPKKEYWVQMQQQMEVCDLDECDFLETKFIEYVNEDEFNKDGEFVDSTDGNMKGIIMYFSNKYGNPVYKYKPLDIDNHEDFLVWEEQQMDENEDTMTWIKNIYWKLDQISCVLVQRNQKWFHDNVGAMKELWAIVEKERQTGFSHREPKKRVKKADAYEPVGGGCLITIKKSNDAVSCSPVASSPIIKIRTESIDETQEMMIKTQQGDFV
;
A
#
# COMPACT_ATOMS: atom_id res chain seq x y z
N MET A 1 10.90 31.23 -3.27
CA MET A 1 12.23 31.71 -3.72
C MET A 1 12.48 30.99 -5.03
N ASN A 2 12.73 31.70 -6.12
CA ASN A 2 13.03 31.09 -7.42
C ASN A 2 14.41 30.42 -7.30
N ILE A 3 14.43 29.09 -7.27
CA ILE A 3 15.64 28.31 -7.48
C ILE A 3 15.68 28.02 -8.98
N ASN A 4 16.70 28.54 -9.64
CA ASN A 4 16.92 28.46 -11.06
C ASN A 4 17.72 27.16 -11.30
N TYR A 5 17.08 26.11 -11.79
CA TYR A 5 17.68 24.77 -11.98
C TYR A 5 18.76 24.70 -13.09
N LEU A 6 19.14 25.83 -13.68
CA LEU A 6 20.09 25.92 -14.80
C LEU A 6 21.54 26.25 -14.38
N ASP A 7 21.78 26.56 -13.10
CA ASP A 7 23.12 26.93 -12.62
C ASP A 7 23.98 25.72 -12.16
N ASP A 8 23.43 24.50 -12.10
CA ASP A 8 24.14 23.27 -11.66
C ASP A 8 24.91 22.55 -12.78
N LEU A 9 24.92 23.10 -14.00
CA LEU A 9 25.68 22.53 -15.13
C LEU A 9 27.21 22.58 -14.93
N SER A 10 27.73 23.33 -13.96
CA SER A 10 29.17 23.39 -13.67
C SER A 10 29.68 22.25 -12.78
N GLU A 11 28.79 21.48 -12.14
CA GLU A 11 29.18 20.33 -11.30
C GLU A 11 29.33 19.03 -12.12
N LEU A 12 29.05 19.08 -13.44
CA LEU A 12 29.24 17.97 -14.40
C LEU A 12 30.72 17.67 -14.71
N GLU A 13 31.62 18.64 -14.55
CA GLU A 13 33.02 18.49 -14.96
C GLU A 13 33.79 17.52 -14.03
N ASP A 14 33.40 17.44 -12.76
CA ASP A 14 34.08 16.60 -11.75
C ASP A 14 33.64 15.11 -11.79
N VAL A 15 32.51 14.79 -12.44
CA VAL A 15 32.00 13.40 -12.57
C VAL A 15 32.56 12.71 -13.83
N LEU A 16 32.93 13.49 -14.84
CA LEU A 16 33.49 12.99 -16.10
C LEU A 16 34.88 12.36 -15.94
N ASP A 17 35.69 12.87 -15.00
CA ASP A 17 37.04 12.35 -14.74
C ASP A 17 37.06 10.94 -14.11
N GLU A 18 35.99 10.54 -13.40
CA GLU A 18 35.91 9.21 -12.77
C GLU A 18 35.48 8.09 -13.74
N VAL A 19 34.85 8.45 -14.87
CA VAL A 19 34.42 7.46 -15.89
C VAL A 19 35.58 7.10 -16.82
N ASP A 20 36.50 8.03 -17.11
CA ASP A 20 37.61 7.84 -18.07
C ASP A 20 38.66 6.82 -17.58
N GLU A 21 38.86 6.67 -16.27
CA GLU A 21 39.84 5.71 -15.71
C GLU A 21 39.42 4.23 -15.85
N SER A 22 38.15 3.94 -16.14
CA SER A 22 37.62 2.57 -16.27
C SER A 22 37.93 1.92 -17.63
N TRP A 23 38.34 2.68 -18.65
CA TRP A 23 38.36 2.21 -20.04
C TRP A 23 39.77 1.86 -20.59
N ASN A 24 40.83 2.07 -19.80
CA ASN A 24 42.22 1.90 -20.27
C ASN A 24 42.86 0.51 -19.98
N HIS A 25 42.10 -0.57 -20.14
CA HIS A 25 42.67 -1.91 -20.20
C HIS A 25 41.96 -2.79 -21.23
N GLU A 26 42.49 -2.81 -22.47
CA GLU A 26 43.02 -4.02 -23.11
C GLU A 26 43.50 -3.79 -24.58
N SER A 27 44.53 -4.58 -24.93
CA SER A 27 45.10 -4.90 -26.26
C SER A 27 45.94 -3.88 -27.03
N ASP A 28 47.24 -3.86 -26.72
CA ASP A 28 48.31 -3.64 -27.69
C ASP A 28 48.64 -4.95 -28.41
N THR A 29 48.38 -5.04 -29.72
CA THR A 29 49.14 -5.90 -30.65
C THR A 29 49.17 -5.26 -32.04
N ASP A 30 50.36 -4.79 -32.43
CA ASP A 30 50.73 -4.40 -33.80
C ASP A 30 50.64 -5.60 -34.77
N ASP A 31 50.12 -5.38 -35.97
CA ASP A 31 50.65 -5.95 -37.22
C ASP A 31 50.11 -5.16 -38.43
N ASP A 32 51.03 -4.63 -39.23
CA ASP A 32 50.81 -3.97 -40.53
C ASP A 32 50.41 -4.99 -41.62
N ASP A 33 49.41 -4.69 -42.47
CA ASP A 33 49.46 -4.97 -43.91
C ASP A 33 48.31 -4.33 -44.71
N GLU A 34 48.65 -3.97 -45.95
CA GLU A 34 48.04 -3.03 -46.90
C GLU A 34 46.63 -3.37 -47.48
N ASP A 35 45.92 -2.29 -47.81
CA ASP A 35 44.94 -2.11 -48.90
C ASP A 35 43.82 -3.17 -49.11
N ASN A 36 42.65 -2.87 -48.55
CA ASN A 36 41.39 -3.15 -49.24
C ASN A 36 40.35 -2.07 -48.93
N ASP A 37 40.08 -1.25 -49.94
CA ASP A 37 39.11 -0.15 -50.00
C ASP A 37 37.67 -0.72 -50.02
N ASP A 38 37.24 -1.33 -48.91
CA ASP A 38 35.83 -1.69 -48.67
C ASP A 38 35.20 -0.58 -47.83
N LEU A 39 34.38 0.22 -48.50
CA LEU A 39 33.56 1.31 -47.99
C LEU A 39 32.45 0.74 -47.10
N SER A 40 32.85 0.15 -45.98
CA SER A 40 32.03 -0.27 -44.85
C SER A 40 32.69 0.28 -43.59
N SER A 41 32.92 1.60 -43.57
CA SER A 41 33.11 2.31 -42.32
C SER A 41 31.87 2.05 -41.46
N THR A 42 32.01 1.17 -40.48
CA THR A 42 31.12 1.09 -39.34
C THR A 42 31.14 2.48 -38.71
N VAL A 43 30.16 3.31 -39.05
CA VAL A 43 29.93 4.59 -38.37
C VAL A 43 29.43 4.21 -36.98
N SER A 44 30.38 4.01 -36.07
CA SER A 44 30.12 3.95 -34.64
C SER A 44 29.91 5.38 -34.17
N LEU A 45 28.94 5.59 -33.29
CA LEU A 45 28.82 6.86 -32.57
C LEU A 45 30.15 7.15 -31.87
N THR A 46 30.58 8.42 -31.90
CA THR A 46 31.72 8.81 -31.07
C THR A 46 31.23 9.00 -29.63
N PRO A 47 32.10 8.88 -28.62
CA PRO A 47 31.71 9.14 -27.23
C PRO A 47 31.10 10.54 -27.01
N SER A 48 31.53 11.53 -27.79
CA SER A 48 30.96 12.89 -27.75
C SER A 48 29.52 12.90 -28.27
N ASP A 49 29.23 12.17 -29.35
CA ASP A 49 27.87 12.09 -29.90
C ASP A 49 26.93 11.37 -28.92
N GLU A 50 27.42 10.32 -28.25
CA GLU A 50 26.63 9.59 -27.25
C GLU A 50 26.23 10.49 -26.08
N ILE A 51 27.15 11.31 -25.56
CA ILE A 51 26.85 12.26 -24.47
C ILE A 51 25.78 13.27 -24.91
N GLU A 52 25.94 13.89 -26.10
CA GLU A 52 24.97 14.87 -26.61
C GLU A 52 23.57 14.25 -26.79
N ILE A 53 23.50 13.00 -27.27
CA ILE A 53 22.21 12.30 -27.43
C ILE A 53 21.61 11.96 -26.06
N VAL A 54 22.41 11.53 -25.08
CA VAL A 54 21.94 11.26 -23.72
C VAL A 54 21.39 12.53 -23.08
N GLU A 55 22.08 13.66 -23.18
CA GLU A 55 21.62 14.95 -22.66
C GLU A 55 20.29 15.37 -23.29
N SER A 56 20.19 15.31 -24.62
CA SER A 56 18.93 15.59 -25.34
C SER A 56 17.80 14.64 -24.91
N THR A 57 18.13 13.37 -24.66
CA THR A 57 17.15 12.37 -24.20
C THR A 57 16.63 12.69 -22.80
N VAL A 58 17.49 13.19 -21.91
CA VAL A 58 17.09 13.65 -20.58
C VAL A 58 16.16 14.87 -20.69
N GLU A 59 16.43 15.80 -21.60
CA GLU A 59 15.53 16.93 -21.89
C GLU A 59 14.15 16.44 -22.35
N ASP A 60 14.08 15.48 -23.28
CA ASP A 60 12.82 14.87 -23.74
C ASP A 60 12.04 14.22 -22.58
N MET A 61 12.73 13.55 -21.65
CA MET A 61 12.10 12.98 -20.44
C MET A 61 11.51 14.06 -19.53
N TYR A 62 12.16 15.22 -19.40
CA TYR A 62 11.63 16.35 -18.64
C TYR A 62 10.41 16.98 -19.31
N GLU A 63 10.47 17.20 -20.63
CA GLU A 63 9.33 17.70 -21.40
C GLU A 63 8.11 16.77 -21.25
N TYR A 64 8.34 15.45 -21.29
CA TYR A 64 7.28 14.47 -21.04
C TYR A 64 6.60 14.66 -19.68
N ILE A 65 7.36 14.92 -18.61
CA ILE A 65 6.79 15.16 -17.27
C ILE A 65 5.99 16.47 -17.25
N GLU A 66 6.51 17.54 -17.84
CA GLU A 66 5.81 18.84 -17.87
C GLU A 66 4.47 18.73 -18.59
N ASP A 67 4.42 17.97 -19.69
CA ASP A 67 3.19 17.71 -20.43
C ASP A 67 2.26 16.72 -19.72
N ASN A 68 2.82 15.79 -18.92
CA ASN A 68 2.09 14.71 -18.26
C ASN A 68 2.38 14.65 -16.74
N PRO A 69 2.04 15.70 -15.96
CA PRO A 69 2.45 15.81 -14.56
C PRO A 69 1.84 14.74 -13.64
N ASN A 70 0.86 13.96 -14.12
CA ASN A 70 0.26 12.84 -13.37
C ASN A 70 0.86 11.46 -13.71
N ALA A 71 1.65 11.34 -14.79
CA ALA A 71 2.07 10.05 -15.32
C ALA A 71 2.84 9.20 -14.29
N ILE A 72 3.70 9.82 -13.47
CA ILE A 72 4.51 9.12 -12.46
C ILE A 72 3.69 8.39 -11.38
N CYS A 73 2.41 8.73 -11.21
CA CYS A 73 1.56 8.01 -10.27
C CYS A 73 1.32 6.55 -10.71
N GLU A 74 1.35 6.30 -12.01
CA GLU A 74 1.02 5.00 -12.59
C GLU A 74 2.15 3.98 -12.33
N PRO A 75 1.84 2.71 -12.00
CA PRO A 75 2.86 1.68 -11.71
C PRO A 75 3.79 1.38 -12.88
N ASP A 76 3.31 1.54 -14.11
CA ASP A 76 3.99 1.29 -15.39
C ASP A 76 4.66 2.55 -15.95
N PHE A 77 4.79 3.63 -15.16
CA PHE A 77 5.39 4.90 -15.60
C PHE A 77 6.77 4.73 -16.25
N HIS A 78 7.66 3.95 -15.64
CA HIS A 78 9.01 3.75 -16.16
C HIS A 78 8.99 3.03 -17.52
N GLU A 79 8.12 2.02 -17.68
CA GLU A 79 7.93 1.30 -18.95
C GLU A 79 7.36 2.24 -20.03
N ASN A 80 6.31 2.99 -19.70
CA ASN A 80 5.68 3.95 -20.62
C ASN A 80 6.64 5.06 -21.05
N LEU A 81 7.49 5.58 -20.15
CA LEU A 81 8.49 6.58 -20.49
C LEU A 81 9.62 5.98 -21.35
N THR A 82 10.06 4.76 -21.04
CA THR A 82 11.03 4.03 -21.87
C THR A 82 10.52 3.83 -23.30
N GLU A 83 9.27 3.38 -23.47
CA GLU A 83 8.65 3.21 -24.79
C GLU A 83 8.58 4.54 -25.56
N TYR A 84 8.16 5.62 -24.89
CA TYR A 84 8.11 6.96 -25.48
C TYR A 84 9.48 7.43 -25.99
N ILE A 85 10.51 7.31 -25.15
CA ILE A 85 11.88 7.70 -25.51
C ILE A 85 12.45 6.81 -26.61
N GLN A 86 12.19 5.50 -26.53
CA GLN A 86 12.64 4.56 -27.55
C GLN A 86 12.04 4.89 -28.93
N ASP A 87 10.76 5.24 -29.00
CA ASP A 87 10.11 5.66 -30.24
C ASP A 87 10.74 6.95 -30.80
N LEU A 88 11.08 7.92 -29.94
CA LEU A 88 11.76 9.15 -30.36
C LEU A 88 13.17 8.88 -30.91
N LEU A 89 13.96 8.07 -30.20
CA LEU A 89 15.31 7.70 -30.61
C LEU A 89 15.28 6.88 -31.91
N ASN A 90 14.35 5.94 -32.06
CA ASN A 90 14.19 5.19 -33.32
C ASN A 90 13.98 6.15 -34.50
N VAL A 91 13.08 7.12 -34.37
CA VAL A 91 12.85 8.14 -35.42
C VAL A 91 14.11 8.99 -35.66
N TYR A 92 14.83 9.36 -34.62
CA TYR A 92 16.08 10.12 -34.74
C TYR A 92 17.15 9.34 -35.53
N PHE A 93 17.40 8.09 -35.17
CA PHE A 93 18.37 7.23 -35.84
C PHE A 93 17.97 6.84 -37.26
N GLU A 94 16.68 6.59 -37.54
CA GLU A 94 16.17 6.37 -38.91
C GLU A 94 16.46 7.55 -39.83
N ASN A 95 16.30 8.78 -39.32
CA ASN A 95 16.55 9.99 -40.11
C ASN A 95 18.04 10.23 -40.37
N LEU A 96 18.93 9.86 -39.43
CA LEU A 96 20.37 9.97 -39.60
C LEU A 96 20.95 8.86 -40.50
N TYR A 97 20.40 7.65 -40.41
CA TYR A 97 20.94 6.45 -41.04
C TYR A 97 19.90 5.71 -41.89
N PHE A 98 19.36 6.42 -42.89
CA PHE A 98 18.29 5.94 -43.79
C PHE A 98 18.52 4.56 -44.44
N ASP A 99 19.79 4.13 -44.58
CA ASP A 99 20.18 2.86 -45.22
C ASP A 99 20.37 1.70 -44.22
N ARG A 100 20.14 1.90 -42.92
CA ARG A 100 20.27 0.86 -41.87
C ARG A 100 18.90 0.39 -41.40
N ASN A 101 18.81 -0.88 -41.01
CA ASN A 101 17.57 -1.45 -40.45
C ASN A 101 17.43 -1.03 -38.98
N GLU A 102 16.20 -0.98 -38.47
CA GLU A 102 15.87 -0.61 -37.08
C GLU A 102 16.65 -1.44 -36.04
N ASP A 103 16.84 -2.74 -36.31
CA ASP A 103 17.62 -3.63 -35.45
C ASP A 103 19.12 -3.29 -35.34
N TYR A 104 19.65 -2.41 -36.19
CA TYR A 104 21.08 -2.11 -36.24
C TYR A 104 21.57 -1.31 -35.03
N PHE A 105 20.74 -0.39 -34.51
CA PHE A 105 21.11 0.50 -33.39
C PHE A 105 20.46 0.10 -32.06
N LYS A 106 19.91 -1.11 -31.97
CA LYS A 106 19.06 -1.49 -30.85
C LYS A 106 19.79 -1.51 -29.51
N GLU A 107 21.04 -1.97 -29.49
CA GLU A 107 21.83 -2.03 -28.26
C GLU A 107 22.36 -0.65 -27.88
N GLU A 108 22.72 0.18 -28.87
CA GLU A 108 23.14 1.57 -28.68
C GLU A 108 22.00 2.42 -28.10
N ILE A 109 20.80 2.34 -28.69
CA ILE A 109 19.59 3.03 -28.18
C ILE A 109 19.30 2.59 -26.75
N LYS A 110 19.41 1.30 -26.46
CA LYS A 110 19.22 0.78 -25.11
C LYS A 110 20.24 1.37 -24.12
N SER A 111 21.52 1.42 -24.50
CA SER A 111 22.59 2.01 -23.69
C SER A 111 22.37 3.51 -23.43
N ILE A 112 21.92 4.25 -24.45
CA ILE A 112 21.56 5.66 -24.34
C ILE A 112 20.40 5.85 -23.35
N ILE A 113 19.34 5.04 -23.47
CA ILE A 113 18.18 5.09 -22.57
C ILE A 113 18.58 4.78 -21.12
N GLU A 114 19.39 3.75 -20.90
CA GLU A 114 19.88 3.39 -19.56
C GLU A 114 20.67 4.56 -18.93
N SER A 115 21.60 5.15 -19.70
CA SER A 115 22.40 6.30 -19.26
C SER A 115 21.54 7.54 -18.98
N ALA A 116 20.56 7.81 -19.84
CA ALA A 116 19.63 8.92 -19.67
C ALA A 116 18.77 8.75 -18.41
N PHE A 117 18.29 7.54 -18.11
CA PHE A 117 17.54 7.28 -16.88
C PHE A 117 18.38 7.46 -15.62
N ASP A 118 19.66 7.07 -15.65
CA ASP A 118 20.55 7.26 -14.51
C ASP A 118 20.75 8.76 -14.22
N MET A 119 20.98 9.59 -15.25
CA MET A 119 21.05 11.04 -15.11
C MET A 119 19.73 11.64 -14.64
N PHE A 120 18.63 11.26 -15.28
CA PHE A 120 17.30 11.74 -14.97
C PHE A 120 16.90 11.49 -13.52
N TYR A 121 17.15 10.28 -13.01
CA TYR A 121 16.79 9.91 -11.64
C TYR A 121 17.71 10.47 -10.55
N ASN A 122 18.87 11.03 -10.92
CA ASN A 122 19.68 11.83 -9.99
C ASN A 122 19.02 13.17 -9.65
N MET A 123 18.19 13.69 -10.56
CA MET A 123 17.53 14.99 -10.42
C MET A 123 16.03 14.87 -10.13
N TYR A 124 15.39 13.80 -10.59
CA TYR A 124 13.97 13.54 -10.41
C TYR A 124 13.73 12.25 -9.61
N PRO A 125 12.91 12.24 -8.56
CA PRO A 125 12.81 11.09 -7.68
C PRO A 125 12.15 9.90 -8.39
N LYS A 126 12.75 8.70 -8.22
CA LYS A 126 12.15 7.43 -8.65
C LYS A 126 10.80 7.24 -7.97
N ARG A 127 9.89 6.55 -8.67
CA ARG A 127 8.58 6.21 -8.10
C ARG A 127 8.73 5.38 -6.82
N SER A 128 9.62 4.39 -6.83
CA SER A 128 10.02 3.59 -5.67
C SER A 128 11.35 2.90 -5.96
N TYR A 129 12.13 2.61 -4.92
CA TYR A 129 13.28 1.73 -5.01
C TYR A 129 12.88 0.27 -4.83
N LEU A 130 13.70 -0.68 -5.29
CA LEU A 130 13.43 -2.11 -5.12
C LEU A 130 13.46 -2.57 -3.65
N ASN A 131 14.24 -1.88 -2.81
CA ASN A 131 14.38 -2.14 -1.40
C ASN A 131 14.41 -0.82 -0.64
N THR A 132 14.21 -0.86 0.67
CA THR A 132 14.55 0.28 1.53
C THR A 132 16.06 0.50 1.57
N LEU A 133 16.48 1.77 1.44
CA LEU A 133 17.89 2.17 1.36
C LEU A 133 18.11 3.41 2.23
N VAL A 134 19.36 3.66 2.62
CA VAL A 134 19.75 4.92 3.27
C VAL A 134 20.46 5.77 2.22
N LEU A 135 19.73 6.70 1.60
CA LEU A 135 20.28 7.57 0.54
C LEU A 135 21.19 8.64 1.14
N GLN A 136 20.72 9.31 2.19
CA GLN A 136 21.46 10.31 2.94
C GLN A 136 21.23 10.13 4.43
N LYS A 137 22.26 10.42 5.26
CA LYS A 137 22.09 10.42 6.71
C LYS A 137 21.20 11.61 7.12
N PRO A 138 20.22 11.41 8.02
CA PRO A 138 19.31 12.46 8.43
C PRO A 138 20.04 13.53 9.25
N ASP A 139 19.68 14.79 9.02
CA ASP A 139 20.00 15.89 9.94
C ASP A 139 19.12 15.76 11.18
N ILE A 140 19.71 15.26 12.27
CA ILE A 140 19.01 14.96 13.52
C ILE A 140 18.30 16.20 14.07
N GLU A 141 18.92 17.38 14.04
CA GLU A 141 18.32 18.59 14.62
C GLU A 141 17.12 19.05 13.80
N CYS A 142 17.26 19.03 12.47
CA CYS A 142 16.19 19.39 11.53
C CYS A 142 14.98 18.46 11.69
N ILE A 143 15.21 17.14 11.65
CA ILE A 143 14.17 16.13 11.77
C ILE A 143 13.50 16.19 13.15
N GLN A 144 14.27 16.39 14.22
CA GLN A 144 13.71 16.50 15.57
C GLN A 144 12.75 17.69 15.70
N GLU A 145 13.08 18.84 15.12
CA GLU A 145 12.17 19.99 15.11
C GLU A 145 10.94 19.75 14.22
N LYS A 146 11.08 19.08 13.07
CA LYS A 146 9.93 18.66 12.24
C LYS A 146 8.99 17.74 13.04
N ILE A 147 9.50 16.67 13.65
CA ILE A 147 8.71 15.75 14.48
C ILE A 147 8.01 16.47 15.64
N LYS A 148 8.70 17.38 16.32
CA LYS A 148 8.15 18.18 17.41
C LYS A 148 7.02 19.10 16.92
N LYS A 149 7.16 19.74 15.76
CA LYS A 149 6.07 20.50 15.14
C LYS A 149 4.86 19.61 14.86
N LEU A 150 5.07 18.42 14.31
CA LEU A 150 3.98 17.47 14.04
C LEU A 150 3.26 17.06 15.33
N LYS A 151 3.99 16.70 16.39
CA LYS A 151 3.41 16.34 17.70
C LYS A 151 2.58 17.46 18.34
N ASN A 152 2.91 18.72 18.04
CA ASN A 152 2.19 19.87 18.58
C ASN A 152 0.96 20.28 17.76
N LYS A 153 0.74 19.70 16.58
CA LYS A 153 -0.48 19.93 15.80
C LYS A 153 -1.68 19.25 16.46
N ASP A 154 -2.85 19.85 16.30
CA ASP A 154 -4.10 19.26 16.77
C ASP A 154 -4.35 17.93 16.02
N GLN A 155 -4.46 16.86 16.78
CA GLN A 155 -4.57 15.49 16.30
C GLN A 155 -5.67 14.81 17.12
N PRO A 156 -6.93 14.94 16.68
CA PRO A 156 -8.05 14.31 17.37
C PRO A 156 -7.80 12.81 17.56
N ALA A 157 -8.09 12.28 18.75
CA ALA A 157 -7.87 10.88 19.05
C ALA A 157 -8.62 9.99 18.04
N GLN A 158 -7.93 8.97 17.51
CA GLN A 158 -8.49 8.12 16.47
C GLN A 158 -9.83 7.52 16.89
N ARG A 159 -10.78 7.39 15.94
CA ARG A 159 -12.13 6.84 16.17
C ARG A 159 -13.04 7.64 17.11
N THR A 160 -12.69 8.89 17.44
CA THR A 160 -13.60 9.84 18.12
C THR A 160 -14.49 10.59 17.14
N ALA A 161 -15.58 11.18 17.63
CA ALA A 161 -16.48 12.01 16.82
C ALA A 161 -15.73 13.20 16.18
N GLU A 162 -14.86 13.83 16.95
CA GLU A 162 -13.98 14.91 16.54
C GLU A 162 -13.08 14.46 15.38
N TRP A 163 -12.50 13.26 15.47
CA TRP A 163 -11.68 12.70 14.40
C TRP A 163 -12.45 12.45 13.10
N TYR A 164 -13.67 11.89 13.18
CA TYR A 164 -14.51 11.69 12.00
C TYR A 164 -14.90 13.02 11.35
N MET A 165 -15.25 14.04 12.15
CA MET A 165 -15.59 15.37 11.66
C MET A 165 -14.37 16.08 11.05
N TYR A 166 -13.22 15.97 11.70
CA TYR A 166 -11.96 16.53 11.22
C TYR A 166 -11.59 15.96 9.85
N ARG A 167 -11.56 14.63 9.70
CA ARG A 167 -11.28 13.95 8.43
C ARG A 167 -12.32 14.22 7.34
N HIS A 168 -13.58 14.43 7.71
CA HIS A 168 -14.64 14.75 6.75
C HIS A 168 -14.41 16.12 6.07
N ASN A 169 -13.73 17.05 6.74
CA ASN A 169 -13.40 18.37 6.20
C ASN A 169 -12.06 18.41 5.45
N LEU A 170 -11.51 17.25 5.09
CA LEU A 170 -10.22 17.13 4.40
C LEU A 170 -10.33 16.14 3.25
N ILE A 171 -9.60 16.37 2.16
CA ILE A 171 -9.16 15.31 1.26
C ILE A 171 -8.04 14.57 2.00
N THR A 172 -8.37 13.40 2.54
CA THR A 172 -7.42 12.56 3.27
C THR A 172 -6.50 11.84 2.29
N ALA A 173 -5.23 11.66 2.63
CA ALA A 173 -4.24 11.00 1.77
C ALA A 173 -4.73 9.68 1.16
N SER A 174 -5.40 8.83 1.95
CA SER A 174 -5.99 7.55 1.49
C SER A 174 -7.10 7.66 0.43
N ASN A 175 -7.60 8.86 0.15
CA ASN A 175 -8.62 9.14 -0.87
C ASN A 175 -8.14 10.11 -1.93
N ALA A 176 -6.89 10.59 -1.84
CA ALA A 176 -6.37 11.65 -2.70
C ALA A 176 -6.26 11.20 -4.16
N TYR A 177 -5.89 9.94 -4.39
CA TYR A 177 -5.81 9.35 -5.72
C TYR A 177 -7.13 9.48 -6.51
N LYS A 178 -8.29 9.45 -5.84
CA LYS A 178 -9.62 9.60 -6.47
C LYS A 178 -9.78 10.94 -7.21
N VAL A 179 -8.97 11.96 -6.88
CA VAL A 179 -8.94 13.25 -7.58
C VAL A 179 -8.43 13.07 -9.02
N PHE A 180 -7.44 12.19 -9.20
CA PHE A 180 -6.74 11.93 -10.46
C PHE A 180 -7.34 10.75 -11.26
N GLU A 181 -8.51 10.29 -10.82
CA GLU A 181 -9.26 9.23 -11.49
C GLU A 181 -10.34 9.81 -12.39
N ASN A 182 -11.05 8.92 -13.08
CA ASN A 182 -12.18 9.29 -13.93
C ASN A 182 -13.30 10.03 -13.17
N GLU A 183 -14.20 10.68 -13.93
CA GLU A 183 -15.31 11.46 -13.37
C GLU A 183 -16.20 10.69 -12.39
N THR A 184 -16.36 9.37 -12.57
CA THR A 184 -17.19 8.56 -11.66
C THR A 184 -16.57 8.49 -10.27
N THR A 185 -15.27 8.22 -10.20
CA THR A 185 -14.52 8.17 -8.94
C THR A 185 -14.43 9.55 -8.29
N ARG A 186 -14.21 10.61 -9.08
CA ARG A 186 -14.25 12.00 -8.60
C ARG A 186 -15.61 12.35 -8.01
N ASN A 187 -16.71 11.98 -8.69
CA ASN A 187 -18.07 12.18 -8.20
C ASN A 187 -18.34 11.43 -6.90
N GLN A 188 -17.82 10.21 -6.78
CA GLN A 188 -17.90 9.44 -5.54
C GLN A 188 -17.21 10.19 -4.39
N LEU A 189 -15.99 10.69 -4.58
CA LEU A 189 -15.29 11.47 -3.55
C LEU A 189 -16.06 12.74 -3.17
N ILE A 190 -16.57 13.49 -4.15
CA ILE A 190 -17.35 14.70 -3.89
C ILE A 190 -18.59 14.37 -3.07
N TYR A 191 -19.33 13.33 -3.46
CA TYR A 191 -20.52 12.88 -2.74
C TYR A 191 -20.18 12.43 -1.32
N GLU A 192 -19.14 11.60 -1.14
CA GLU A 192 -18.64 11.16 0.17
C GLU A 192 -18.30 12.32 1.10
N LYS A 193 -17.77 13.43 0.56
CA LYS A 193 -17.43 14.64 1.33
C LYS A 193 -18.60 15.63 1.48
N CYS A 194 -19.71 15.44 0.78
CA CYS A 194 -20.92 16.24 0.98
C CYS A 194 -21.88 15.60 1.99
N VAL A 195 -21.88 14.26 2.07
CA VAL A 195 -22.69 13.51 3.02
C VAL A 195 -22.12 13.65 4.43
N VAL A 196 -22.96 14.07 5.38
CA VAL A 196 -22.57 14.16 6.80
C VAL A 196 -21.96 12.82 7.24
N PRO A 197 -20.75 12.84 7.85
CA PRO A 197 -20.07 11.61 8.20
C PRO A 197 -20.91 10.83 9.21
N PHE A 198 -20.92 9.51 9.08
CA PHE A 198 -21.45 8.67 10.14
C PHE A 198 -20.53 8.81 11.36
N ILE A 199 -21.06 9.39 12.43
CA ILE A 199 -20.38 9.52 13.71
C ILE A 199 -20.94 8.41 14.60
N PRO A 200 -20.12 7.42 15.02
CA PRO A 200 -20.53 6.48 16.05
C PRO A 200 -20.82 7.28 17.33
N SER A 201 -22.10 7.42 17.69
CA SER A 201 -22.47 8.16 18.89
C SER A 201 -22.28 7.28 20.14
N PRO A 202 -21.62 7.78 21.19
CA PRO A 202 -21.69 7.15 22.51
C PRO A 202 -23.11 7.23 23.12
N GLU A 203 -24.01 8.09 22.63
CA GLU A 203 -25.33 8.32 23.23
C GLU A 203 -26.37 7.21 22.97
N THR A 204 -26.00 6.13 22.27
CA THR A 204 -26.76 4.87 22.31
C THR A 204 -26.60 4.10 23.64
N GLU A 205 -26.05 4.75 24.67
CA GLU A 205 -25.91 4.23 26.04
C GLU A 205 -27.20 4.25 26.87
N ASN A 206 -28.25 5.00 26.48
CA ASN A 206 -29.47 5.17 27.31
C ASN A 206 -30.81 4.76 26.66
N THR A 207 -30.79 4.05 25.54
CA THR A 207 -32.00 3.44 24.97
C THR A 207 -31.79 1.94 24.82
N GLU A 208 -32.71 1.15 25.40
CA GLU A 208 -32.77 -0.33 25.39
C GLU A 208 -32.76 -0.99 23.98
N SER A 209 -32.51 -0.23 22.91
CA SER A 209 -32.19 -0.73 21.59
C SER A 209 -30.68 -0.69 21.35
N HIS A 210 -29.94 -1.64 21.94
CA HIS A 210 -28.57 -1.92 21.54
C HIS A 210 -28.57 -2.44 20.10
N THR A 211 -28.50 -1.55 19.11
CA THR A 211 -27.96 -1.93 17.81
C THR A 211 -26.46 -2.08 18.00
N VAL A 212 -26.04 -3.26 18.48
CA VAL A 212 -24.64 -3.66 18.53
C VAL A 212 -24.08 -3.43 17.13
N SER A 213 -23.18 -2.46 17.01
CA SER A 213 -22.37 -2.28 15.81
C SER A 213 -21.48 -3.51 15.70
N GLN A 214 -21.99 -4.60 15.13
CA GLN A 214 -21.23 -5.83 14.95
C GLN A 214 -20.07 -5.55 13.99
N VAL A 215 -18.85 -5.52 14.53
CA VAL A 215 -17.64 -5.39 13.73
C VAL A 215 -17.45 -6.68 12.92
N ASN A 216 -17.36 -6.57 11.61
CA ASN A 216 -17.05 -7.72 10.76
C ASN A 216 -15.55 -8.03 10.83
N VAL A 217 -15.19 -8.94 11.75
CA VAL A 217 -13.81 -9.40 11.96
C VAL A 217 -13.19 -10.14 10.77
N ASN A 218 -14.01 -10.53 9.79
CA ASN A 218 -13.56 -11.22 8.57
C ASN A 218 -13.38 -10.25 7.38
N SER A 219 -13.56 -8.94 7.59
CA SER A 219 -13.35 -7.95 6.52
C SER A 219 -11.87 -7.67 6.29
N ALA A 220 -11.49 -7.36 5.05
CA ALA A 220 -10.11 -6.96 4.72
C ALA A 220 -9.65 -5.70 5.48
N LEU A 221 -10.57 -4.78 5.77
CA LEU A 221 -10.27 -3.61 6.60
C LEU A 221 -9.88 -4.01 8.02
N HIS A 222 -10.66 -4.92 8.62
CA HIS A 222 -10.37 -5.44 9.95
C HIS A 222 -9.07 -6.24 9.97
N TRP A 223 -8.79 -6.98 8.90
CA TRP A 223 -7.52 -7.69 8.73
C TRP A 223 -6.32 -6.74 8.79
N GLY A 224 -6.35 -5.64 8.01
CA GLY A 224 -5.32 -4.61 8.06
C GLY A 224 -5.15 -4.05 9.46
N GLN A 225 -6.23 -3.61 10.10
CA GLN A 225 -6.19 -3.08 11.46
C GLN A 225 -5.65 -4.05 12.50
N LYS A 226 -5.93 -5.35 12.33
CA LYS A 226 -5.47 -6.38 13.25
C LYS A 226 -3.96 -6.62 13.11
N TYR A 227 -3.42 -6.60 11.90
CA TYR A 227 -2.01 -6.96 11.66
C TYR A 227 -1.05 -5.77 11.59
N GLU A 228 -1.54 -4.54 11.42
CA GLU A 228 -0.72 -3.34 11.43
C GLU A 228 0.22 -3.24 12.65
N PRO A 229 -0.21 -3.50 13.91
CA PRO A 229 0.72 -3.49 15.05
C PRO A 229 1.84 -4.53 14.95
N ILE A 230 1.57 -5.71 14.38
CA ILE A 230 2.59 -6.76 14.18
C ILE A 230 3.58 -6.33 13.10
N SER A 231 3.11 -5.71 12.01
CA SER A 231 3.98 -5.13 10.99
C SER A 231 4.90 -4.05 11.55
N VAL A 232 4.40 -3.19 12.44
CA VAL A 232 5.23 -2.21 13.16
C VAL A 232 6.30 -2.92 14.01
N MET A 233 5.92 -3.93 14.80
CA MET A 233 6.88 -4.69 15.62
C MET A 233 7.98 -5.35 14.78
N ILE A 234 7.60 -5.94 13.63
CA ILE A 234 8.55 -6.55 12.69
C ILE A 234 9.48 -5.48 12.11
N TYR A 235 8.93 -4.34 11.67
CA TYR A 235 9.72 -3.24 11.12
C TYR A 235 10.73 -2.70 12.14
N GLU A 236 10.29 -2.44 13.38
CA GLU A 236 11.17 -2.00 14.46
C GLU A 236 12.31 -3.00 14.76
N HIS A 237 12.00 -4.29 14.70
CA HIS A 237 12.97 -5.36 14.89
C HIS A 237 13.98 -5.41 13.72
N LEU A 238 13.52 -5.40 12.47
CA LEU A 238 14.37 -5.50 11.28
C LEU A 238 15.32 -4.31 11.13
N TYR A 239 14.85 -3.10 11.44
CA TYR A 239 15.62 -1.87 11.26
C TYR A 239 16.20 -1.30 12.56
N ASN A 240 16.09 -2.05 13.66
CA ASN A 240 16.55 -1.67 15.01
C ASN A 240 16.18 -0.21 15.34
N THR A 241 14.88 0.05 15.35
CA THR A 241 14.36 1.41 15.45
C THR A 241 13.07 1.50 16.27
N LYS A 242 12.54 2.71 16.42
CA LYS A 242 11.28 2.99 17.10
C LYS A 242 10.37 3.82 16.21
N VAL A 243 9.13 3.37 16.06
CA VAL A 243 8.09 4.05 15.30
C VAL A 243 7.16 4.75 16.27
N GLY A 244 6.94 6.04 16.04
CA GLY A 244 5.99 6.85 16.79
C GLY A 244 4.65 6.96 16.07
N ASP A 245 3.57 6.96 16.85
CA ASP A 245 2.20 7.13 16.35
C ASP A 245 1.87 8.62 16.13
N PHE A 246 1.18 8.90 15.03
CA PHE A 246 0.67 10.24 14.69
C PHE A 246 -0.78 10.14 14.22
N GLY A 247 -1.59 11.11 14.66
CA GLY A 247 -3.01 11.20 14.31
C GLY A 247 -3.24 11.82 12.93
N CYS A 248 -4.44 12.38 12.74
CA CYS A 248 -4.73 13.11 11.50
C CYS A 248 -4.15 14.53 11.54
N ILE A 249 -3.25 14.82 10.61
CA ILE A 249 -2.54 16.09 10.47
C ILE A 249 -3.09 16.83 9.25
N GLN A 250 -3.40 18.11 9.40
CA GLN A 250 -3.79 19.00 8.31
C GLN A 250 -2.57 19.73 7.76
N HIS A 251 -2.55 19.96 6.44
CA HIS A 251 -1.49 20.72 5.78
C HIS A 251 -1.53 22.20 6.19
N GLU A 252 -0.36 22.83 6.37
CA GLU A 252 -0.25 24.21 6.86
C GLU A 252 -0.76 25.25 5.86
N THR A 253 -0.41 25.10 4.58
CA THR A 253 -0.89 25.98 3.50
C THR A 253 -2.25 25.56 2.94
N TYR A 254 -2.39 24.29 2.55
CA TYR A 254 -3.58 23.73 1.92
C TYR A 254 -4.53 23.09 2.94
N HIS A 255 -5.26 23.90 3.70
CA HIS A 255 -6.14 23.42 4.77
C HIS A 255 -7.24 22.42 4.33
N PHE A 256 -7.46 22.22 3.04
CA PHE A 256 -8.40 21.22 2.53
C PHE A 256 -7.79 19.81 2.39
N ILE A 257 -6.49 19.62 2.64
CA ILE A 257 -5.85 18.30 2.62
C ILE A 257 -5.29 17.93 3.99
N GLY A 258 -5.23 16.63 4.25
CA GLY A 258 -4.59 16.10 5.45
C GLY A 258 -4.20 14.64 5.31
N ALA A 259 -3.37 14.19 6.24
CA ALA A 259 -2.79 12.86 6.22
C ALA A 259 -2.88 12.21 7.61
N SER A 260 -2.76 10.89 7.65
CA SER A 260 -2.58 10.10 8.87
C SER A 260 -1.55 9.05 8.48
N PRO A 261 -0.27 9.25 8.79
CA PRO A 261 0.74 8.22 8.54
C PRO A 261 0.54 7.05 9.51
N ASP A 262 0.89 5.84 9.08
CA ASP A 262 0.83 4.67 9.95
C ASP A 262 1.94 4.73 11.02
N GLY A 263 3.05 5.40 10.71
CA GLY A 263 4.05 5.77 11.71
C GLY A 263 5.15 6.67 11.17
N ILE A 264 5.99 7.20 12.06
CA ILE A 264 7.23 7.90 11.71
C ILE A 264 8.34 7.38 12.61
N ASN A 265 9.52 7.14 12.04
CA ASN A 265 10.71 6.79 12.80
C ASN A 265 11.10 7.92 13.75
N ILE A 266 11.11 7.63 15.05
CA ILE A 266 11.42 8.60 16.12
C ILE A 266 12.73 8.28 16.87
N GLU A 267 13.53 7.32 16.41
CA GLU A 267 14.80 6.94 17.07
C GLU A 267 15.98 7.75 16.49
N PRO A 268 16.54 8.75 17.22
CA PRO A 268 17.56 9.64 16.66
C PRO A 268 18.87 8.95 16.28
N SER A 269 19.18 7.79 16.87
CA SER A 269 20.36 7.00 16.48
C SER A 269 20.16 6.18 15.21
N SER A 270 18.93 6.08 14.71
CA SER A 270 18.61 5.29 13.53
C SER A 270 19.09 6.00 12.25
N PRO A 271 19.69 5.28 11.28
CA PRO A 271 20.07 5.88 9.99
C PRO A 271 18.88 6.31 9.14
N ILE A 272 17.66 5.95 9.55
CA ILE A 272 16.39 6.28 8.90
C ILE A 272 15.49 7.15 9.81
N TYR A 273 16.10 7.91 10.74
CA TYR A 273 15.38 8.82 11.63
C TYR A 273 14.53 9.83 10.84
N GLY A 274 13.26 9.99 11.20
CA GLY A 274 12.30 10.84 10.49
C GLY A 274 11.65 10.20 9.26
N ARG A 275 12.04 8.99 8.87
CA ARG A 275 11.39 8.28 7.76
C ARG A 275 9.95 7.89 8.14
N MET A 276 9.01 8.16 7.23
CA MET A 276 7.63 7.75 7.40
C MET A 276 7.45 6.26 7.13
N LEU A 277 6.40 5.66 7.68
CA LEU A 277 6.03 4.27 7.46
C LEU A 277 4.57 4.22 6.99
N GLU A 278 4.34 3.53 5.88
CA GLU A 278 3.02 3.20 5.34
C GLU A 278 2.90 1.69 5.21
N ILE A 279 1.91 1.10 5.88
CA ILE A 279 1.75 -0.34 6.04
C ILE A 279 0.54 -0.82 5.25
N LYS A 280 0.69 -1.94 4.55
CA LYS A 280 -0.44 -2.69 3.98
C LYS A 280 -0.32 -4.17 4.30
N ASN A 281 -1.42 -4.72 4.82
CA ASN A 281 -1.58 -6.15 5.03
C ASN A 281 -2.60 -6.71 4.04
N PRO A 282 -2.21 -6.96 2.77
CA PRO A 282 -3.14 -7.52 1.80
C PRO A 282 -3.59 -8.92 2.20
N VAL A 283 -4.89 -9.20 2.03
CA VAL A 283 -5.45 -10.56 2.22
C VAL A 283 -5.26 -11.42 0.97
N SER A 284 -5.43 -10.82 -0.21
CA SER A 284 -5.49 -11.55 -1.48
C SER A 284 -4.59 -11.01 -2.58
N ARG A 285 -3.99 -9.82 -2.39
CA ARG A 285 -3.05 -9.27 -3.36
C ARG A 285 -1.71 -9.99 -3.19
N GLU A 286 -1.10 -10.38 -4.30
CA GLU A 286 0.30 -10.80 -4.33
C GLU A 286 1.22 -9.59 -4.23
N ILE A 287 2.24 -9.69 -3.38
CA ILE A 287 3.20 -8.62 -3.14
C ILE A 287 4.28 -8.72 -4.22
N ASP A 288 4.37 -7.68 -5.04
CA ASP A 288 5.29 -7.54 -6.19
C ASP A 288 6.37 -6.48 -5.93
N GLY A 289 6.33 -5.79 -4.79
CA GLY A 289 7.24 -4.69 -4.46
C GLY A 289 6.92 -3.37 -5.17
N VAL A 290 5.84 -3.30 -5.96
CA VAL A 290 5.44 -2.08 -6.66
C VAL A 290 4.22 -1.47 -5.97
N PRO A 291 4.34 -0.27 -5.36
CA PRO A 291 3.20 0.41 -4.78
C PRO A 291 2.11 0.65 -5.83
N LYS A 292 0.83 0.45 -5.51
CA LYS A 292 -0.25 0.87 -6.41
C LYS A 292 -0.30 2.38 -6.51
N LYS A 293 -0.91 2.90 -7.57
CA LYS A 293 -1.23 4.33 -7.72
C LYS A 293 -1.86 4.93 -6.47
N GLU A 294 -2.85 4.25 -5.90
CA GLU A 294 -3.57 4.71 -4.71
C GLU A 294 -2.67 4.87 -3.48
N TYR A 295 -1.73 3.95 -3.27
CA TYR A 295 -0.78 3.99 -2.15
C TYR A 295 0.36 4.97 -2.41
N TRP A 296 0.84 5.07 -3.64
CA TRP A 296 1.88 6.02 -4.01
C TRP A 296 1.41 7.47 -3.80
N VAL A 297 0.23 7.81 -4.33
CA VAL A 297 -0.38 9.13 -4.13
C VAL A 297 -0.66 9.41 -2.64
N GLN A 298 -1.06 8.39 -1.88
CA GLN A 298 -1.24 8.51 -0.44
C GLN A 298 0.08 8.89 0.27
N MET A 299 1.18 8.20 -0.05
CA MET A 299 2.51 8.48 0.52
C MET A 299 3.02 9.86 0.12
N GLN A 300 2.83 10.29 -1.13
CA GLN A 300 3.22 11.63 -1.56
C GLN A 300 2.48 12.73 -0.77
N GLN A 301 1.16 12.60 -0.59
CA GLN A 301 0.41 13.55 0.23
C GLN A 301 0.81 13.48 1.70
N GLN A 302 1.11 12.30 2.24
CA GLN A 302 1.60 12.13 3.61
C GLN A 302 2.93 12.86 3.84
N MET A 303 3.91 12.64 2.96
CA MET A 303 5.21 13.30 3.00
C MET A 303 5.10 14.82 2.85
N GLU A 304 4.20 15.29 1.98
CA GLU A 304 3.91 16.72 1.84
C GLU A 304 3.31 17.34 3.11
N VAL A 305 2.27 16.72 3.68
CA VAL A 305 1.58 17.21 4.88
C VAL A 305 2.49 17.20 6.11
N CYS A 306 3.32 16.16 6.24
CA CYS A 306 4.23 15.98 7.36
C CYS A 306 5.56 16.74 7.18
N ASP A 307 5.82 17.28 6.00
CA ASP A 307 7.09 17.90 5.61
C ASP A 307 8.30 16.96 5.83
N LEU A 308 8.17 15.71 5.37
CA LEU A 308 9.22 14.68 5.45
C LEU A 308 9.51 14.15 4.05
N ASP A 309 10.75 13.72 3.82
CA ASP A 309 11.26 13.53 2.45
C ASP A 309 11.20 12.07 1.98
N GLU A 310 10.99 11.12 2.91
CA GLU A 310 11.05 9.69 2.64
C GLU A 310 9.97 8.92 3.40
N CYS A 311 9.45 7.88 2.75
CA CYS A 311 8.51 6.93 3.32
C CYS A 311 8.92 5.50 2.94
N ASP A 312 8.99 4.60 3.91
CA ASP A 312 9.03 3.17 3.65
C ASP A 312 7.60 2.66 3.46
N PHE A 313 7.39 1.93 2.36
CA PHE A 313 6.16 1.21 2.07
C PHE A 313 6.35 -0.26 2.43
N LEU A 314 5.67 -0.70 3.49
CA LEU A 314 5.77 -2.04 4.05
C LEU A 314 4.53 -2.87 3.71
N GLU A 315 4.70 -3.88 2.87
CA GLU A 315 3.67 -4.91 2.64
C GLU A 315 4.01 -6.18 3.40
N THR A 316 3.03 -6.73 4.14
CA THR A 316 3.20 -8.00 4.86
C THR A 316 1.98 -8.91 4.67
N LYS A 317 2.24 -10.15 4.25
CA LYS A 317 1.22 -11.19 4.04
C LYS A 317 1.28 -12.16 5.21
N PHE A 318 0.19 -12.22 5.96
CA PHE A 318 0.06 -13.14 7.10
C PHE A 318 -0.84 -14.33 6.74
N ILE A 319 -0.53 -15.49 7.29
CA ILE A 319 -1.38 -16.69 7.24
C ILE A 319 -1.73 -17.08 8.67
N GLU A 320 -3.01 -17.36 8.93
CA GLU A 320 -3.47 -17.92 10.21
C GLU A 320 -3.48 -19.43 10.16
N TYR A 321 -2.90 -20.09 11.17
CA TYR A 321 -3.06 -21.53 11.37
C TYR A 321 -4.46 -21.85 11.85
N VAL A 322 -4.96 -23.05 11.55
CA VAL A 322 -6.30 -23.45 11.96
C VAL A 322 -6.38 -23.63 13.48
N ASN A 323 -5.31 -24.11 14.09
CA ASN A 323 -5.22 -24.42 15.52
C ASN A 323 -3.75 -24.45 16.00
N GLU A 324 -3.59 -24.59 17.31
CA GLU A 324 -2.29 -24.67 17.99
C GLU A 324 -1.46 -25.89 17.55
N ASP A 325 -2.08 -27.04 17.30
CA ASP A 325 -1.37 -28.26 16.87
C ASP A 325 -0.67 -28.06 15.53
N GLU A 326 -1.29 -27.35 14.58
CA GLU A 326 -0.66 -27.01 13.29
C GLU A 326 0.49 -26.02 13.48
N PHE A 327 0.30 -25.01 14.33
CA PHE A 327 1.34 -24.04 14.67
C PHE A 327 2.58 -24.71 15.30
N ASN A 328 2.37 -25.66 16.21
CA ASN A 328 3.43 -26.40 16.90
C ASN A 328 4.12 -27.45 16.01
N LYS A 329 3.46 -27.93 14.95
CA LYS A 329 4.05 -28.88 13.98
C LYS A 329 4.91 -28.20 12.93
N ASP A 330 4.66 -26.92 12.65
CA ASP A 330 5.38 -26.17 11.62
C ASP A 330 6.62 -25.49 12.21
N GLY A 331 7.68 -26.24 12.53
CA GLY A 331 8.97 -25.68 12.98
C GLY A 331 9.07 -25.44 14.49
N GLU A 332 9.85 -24.42 14.87
CA GLU A 332 10.12 -24.00 16.26
C GLU A 332 9.04 -23.04 16.78
N PHE A 333 9.13 -22.58 18.03
CA PHE A 333 8.08 -21.74 18.61
C PHE A 333 7.89 -20.40 17.86
N VAL A 334 8.98 -19.74 17.44
CA VAL A 334 8.96 -18.45 16.75
C VAL A 334 9.23 -18.52 15.25
N ASP A 335 9.73 -19.65 14.76
CA ASP A 335 10.10 -19.82 13.35
C ASP A 335 9.41 -21.04 12.75
N SER A 336 8.87 -20.88 11.55
CA SER A 336 8.27 -21.99 10.80
C SER A 336 9.33 -22.92 10.22
N THR A 337 8.91 -24.07 9.69
CA THR A 337 9.82 -25.01 8.99
C THR A 337 10.54 -24.35 7.82
N ASP A 338 9.91 -23.35 7.19
CA ASP A 338 10.43 -22.59 6.06
C ASP A 338 11.32 -21.41 6.50
N GLY A 339 11.53 -21.20 7.81
CA GLY A 339 12.28 -20.08 8.37
C GLY A 339 11.51 -18.76 8.47
N ASN A 340 10.20 -18.78 8.20
CA ASN A 340 9.35 -17.60 8.34
C ASN A 340 8.93 -17.39 9.81
N MET A 341 8.88 -16.13 10.25
CA MET A 341 8.46 -15.73 11.60
C MET A 341 7.01 -16.13 11.89
N LYS A 342 6.77 -16.61 13.11
CA LYS A 342 5.47 -16.95 13.65
C LYS A 342 5.18 -16.21 14.95
N GLY A 343 3.90 -16.12 15.30
CA GLY A 343 3.50 -15.56 16.58
C GLY A 343 2.05 -15.81 16.94
N ILE A 344 1.64 -15.18 18.05
CA ILE A 344 0.34 -15.42 18.68
C ILE A 344 -0.32 -14.06 18.99
N ILE A 345 -1.62 -13.97 18.75
CA ILE A 345 -2.46 -12.84 19.13
C ILE A 345 -3.58 -13.39 20.00
N MET A 346 -3.76 -12.86 21.21
CA MET A 346 -4.93 -13.18 22.02
C MET A 346 -6.10 -12.29 21.59
N TYR A 347 -7.22 -12.91 21.26
CA TYR A 347 -8.44 -12.23 20.84
C TYR A 347 -9.48 -12.22 21.96
N PHE A 348 -9.85 -11.02 22.39
CA PHE A 348 -10.87 -10.75 23.40
C PHE A 348 -12.07 -10.01 22.79
N SER A 349 -13.24 -10.18 23.42
CA SER A 349 -14.44 -9.40 23.17
C SER A 349 -14.71 -8.53 24.39
N ASN A 350 -14.83 -7.21 24.21
CA ASN A 350 -15.18 -6.33 25.32
C ASN A 350 -16.67 -6.44 25.69
N LYS A 351 -17.10 -5.74 26.76
CA LYS A 351 -18.50 -5.72 27.25
C LYS A 351 -19.53 -5.30 26.20
N TYR A 352 -19.10 -4.64 25.13
CA TYR A 352 -19.95 -4.16 24.05
C TYR A 352 -19.93 -5.07 22.81
N GLY A 353 -19.21 -6.19 22.87
CA GLY A 353 -19.07 -7.12 21.74
C GLY A 353 -18.06 -6.67 20.68
N ASN A 354 -17.22 -5.66 20.97
CA ASN A 354 -16.19 -5.20 20.05
C ASN A 354 -14.90 -6.01 20.24
N PRO A 355 -14.20 -6.34 19.14
CA PRO A 355 -12.96 -7.10 19.20
C PRO A 355 -11.80 -6.28 19.76
N VAL A 356 -11.01 -6.91 20.64
CA VAL A 356 -9.78 -6.36 21.22
C VAL A 356 -8.67 -7.40 21.06
N TYR A 357 -7.50 -6.96 20.61
CA TYR A 357 -6.35 -7.83 20.35
C TYR A 357 -5.20 -7.50 21.29
N LYS A 358 -4.56 -8.53 21.84
CA LYS A 358 -3.30 -8.45 22.57
C LYS A 358 -2.25 -9.22 21.79
N TYR A 359 -1.13 -8.57 21.52
CA TYR A 359 -0.11 -9.07 20.61
C TYR A 359 1.07 -9.61 21.42
N LYS A 360 1.48 -10.86 21.18
CA LYS A 360 2.66 -11.43 21.83
C LYS A 360 3.89 -10.61 21.42
N PRO A 361 4.67 -10.08 22.38
CA PRO A 361 5.95 -9.44 22.09
C PRO A 361 6.91 -10.36 21.30
N LEU A 362 7.72 -9.79 20.41
CA LEU A 362 8.65 -10.55 19.56
C LEU A 362 9.86 -11.10 20.33
N ASP A 363 10.20 -10.51 21.48
CA ASP A 363 11.29 -10.94 22.36
C ASP A 363 10.97 -12.19 23.20
N ILE A 364 9.69 -12.56 23.29
CA ILE A 364 9.27 -13.85 23.87
C ILE A 364 9.54 -14.96 22.85
N ASP A 365 10.68 -15.64 22.98
CA ASP A 365 11.19 -16.63 22.03
C ASP A 365 10.88 -18.10 22.41
N ASN A 366 10.35 -18.32 23.60
CA ASN A 366 10.08 -19.65 24.14
C ASN A 366 8.66 -19.78 24.71
N HIS A 367 8.20 -21.02 24.79
CA HIS A 367 6.84 -21.35 25.21
C HIS A 367 6.59 -21.09 26.71
N GLU A 368 7.59 -21.24 27.57
CA GLU A 368 7.42 -21.06 29.02
C GLU A 368 7.12 -19.59 29.36
N ASP A 369 7.88 -18.66 28.78
CA ASP A 369 7.66 -17.22 28.95
C ASP A 369 6.34 -16.77 28.30
N PHE A 370 5.92 -17.41 27.20
CA PHE A 370 4.62 -17.17 26.61
C PHE A 370 3.47 -17.52 27.58
N LEU A 371 3.54 -18.66 28.29
CA LEU A 371 2.51 -19.03 29.26
C LEU A 371 2.38 -18.01 30.40
N VAL A 372 3.51 -17.47 30.87
CA VAL A 372 3.52 -16.42 31.90
C VAL A 372 2.86 -15.15 31.37
N TRP A 373 3.19 -14.75 30.14
CA TRP A 373 2.58 -13.58 29.50
C TRP A 373 1.08 -13.78 29.24
N GLU A 374 0.68 -14.97 28.79
CA GLU A 374 -0.72 -15.33 28.55
C GLU A 374 -1.53 -15.25 29.85
N GLU A 375 -1.04 -15.86 30.94
CA GLU A 375 -1.69 -15.80 32.26
C GLU A 375 -1.84 -14.35 32.73
N GLN A 376 -0.80 -13.53 32.59
CA GLN A 376 -0.87 -12.10 32.91
C GLN A 376 -1.95 -11.38 32.09
N GLN A 377 -2.04 -11.64 30.78
CA GLN A 377 -3.06 -11.00 29.94
C GLN A 377 -4.48 -11.50 30.27
N MET A 378 -4.64 -12.75 30.71
CA MET A 378 -5.93 -13.25 31.19
C MET A 378 -6.35 -12.54 32.48
N ASP A 379 -5.45 -12.46 33.46
CA ASP A 379 -5.70 -11.81 34.76
C ASP A 379 -6.02 -10.31 34.61
N GLU A 380 -5.25 -9.58 33.79
CA GLU A 380 -5.45 -8.15 33.56
C GLU A 380 -6.81 -7.82 32.92
N ASN A 381 -7.40 -8.77 32.20
CA ASN A 381 -8.62 -8.54 31.41
C ASN A 381 -9.86 -9.30 31.94
N GLU A 382 -9.72 -10.13 32.99
CA GLU A 382 -10.78 -11.01 33.53
C GLU A 382 -12.11 -10.25 33.80
N ASP A 383 -12.03 -9.07 34.41
CA ASP A 383 -13.20 -8.26 34.79
C ASP A 383 -13.79 -7.39 33.66
N THR A 384 -13.06 -7.26 32.55
CA THR A 384 -13.36 -6.25 31.51
C THR A 384 -13.69 -6.85 30.16
N MET A 385 -13.14 -8.02 29.83
CA MET A 385 -13.27 -8.64 28.51
C MET A 385 -13.45 -10.16 28.63
N THR A 386 -14.01 -10.76 27.60
CA THR A 386 -14.13 -12.21 27.47
C THR A 386 -13.12 -12.70 26.45
N TRP A 387 -12.22 -13.60 26.86
CA TRP A 387 -11.32 -14.29 25.92
C TRP A 387 -12.13 -15.13 24.94
N ILE A 388 -11.80 -15.03 23.66
CA ILE A 388 -12.47 -15.75 22.57
C ILE A 388 -11.60 -16.89 22.06
N LYS A 389 -10.36 -16.58 21.66
CA LYS A 389 -9.38 -17.56 21.19
C LYS A 389 -7.99 -16.94 21.07
N ASN A 390 -6.98 -17.78 20.92
CA ASN A 390 -5.68 -17.39 20.38
C ASN A 390 -5.69 -17.51 18.85
N ILE A 391 -5.05 -16.55 18.19
CA ILE A 391 -4.82 -16.53 16.75
C ILE A 391 -3.34 -16.76 16.53
N TYR A 392 -3.02 -17.88 15.90
CA TYR A 392 -1.66 -18.29 15.56
C TYR A 392 -1.38 -17.85 14.14
N TRP A 393 -0.30 -17.12 13.90
CA TRP A 393 0.01 -16.56 12.58
C TRP A 393 1.45 -16.88 12.14
N LYS A 394 1.65 -16.90 10.81
CA LYS A 394 2.94 -16.94 10.12
C LYS A 394 3.05 -15.75 9.17
N LEU A 395 4.22 -15.11 9.12
CA LEU A 395 4.56 -14.10 8.12
C LEU A 395 5.00 -14.81 6.83
N ASP A 396 4.12 -14.90 5.85
CA ASP A 396 4.36 -15.61 4.58
C ASP A 396 5.27 -14.82 3.63
N GLN A 397 5.05 -13.51 3.55
CA GLN A 397 5.80 -12.63 2.68
C GLN A 397 5.93 -11.23 3.29
N ILE A 398 7.08 -10.60 3.07
CA ILE A 398 7.37 -9.22 3.45
C ILE A 398 8.05 -8.50 2.29
N SER A 399 7.67 -7.24 2.04
CA SER A 399 8.37 -6.34 1.13
C SER A 399 8.41 -4.95 1.76
N CYS A 400 9.57 -4.31 1.70
CA CYS A 400 9.77 -2.95 2.21
C CYS A 400 10.54 -2.15 1.17
N VAL A 401 9.88 -1.15 0.59
CA VAL A 401 10.44 -0.32 -0.50
C VAL A 401 10.47 1.15 -0.11
N LEU A 402 11.54 1.84 -0.48
CA LEU A 402 11.68 3.27 -0.23
C LEU A 402 10.94 4.07 -1.31
N VAL A 403 10.18 5.07 -0.88
CA VAL A 403 9.53 6.07 -1.72
C VAL A 403 9.98 7.46 -1.29
N GLN A 404 10.47 8.27 -2.23
CA GLN A 404 10.87 9.65 -1.99
C GLN A 404 9.72 10.62 -2.27
N ARG A 405 9.71 11.75 -1.57
CA ARG A 405 8.80 12.86 -1.82
C ARG A 405 9.11 13.50 -3.16
N ASN A 406 8.09 13.59 -4.01
CA ASN A 406 8.13 14.29 -5.28
C ASN A 406 7.40 15.63 -5.15
N GLN A 407 8.17 16.67 -4.81
CA GLN A 407 7.63 18.03 -4.60
C GLN A 407 7.09 18.64 -5.89
N LYS A 408 7.77 18.41 -7.03
CA LYS A 408 7.31 18.87 -8.35
C LYS A 408 5.93 18.28 -8.67
N TRP A 409 5.80 16.96 -8.58
CA TRP A 409 4.52 16.28 -8.77
C TRP A 409 3.41 16.88 -7.90
N PHE A 410 3.67 17.07 -6.60
CA PHE A 410 2.66 17.63 -5.70
C PHE A 410 2.28 19.07 -6.11
N HIS A 411 3.26 19.90 -6.44
CA HIS A 411 3.05 21.29 -6.88
C HIS A 411 2.18 21.36 -8.13
N ASP A 412 2.46 20.54 -9.12
CA ASP A 412 1.76 20.53 -10.41
C ASP A 412 0.32 20.03 -10.26
N ASN A 413 0.05 19.19 -9.24
CA ASN A 413 -1.23 18.49 -9.09
C ASN A 413 -2.14 18.97 -7.96
N VAL A 414 -1.64 19.78 -7.01
CA VAL A 414 -2.46 20.34 -5.92
C VAL A 414 -3.59 21.24 -6.45
N GLY A 415 -3.43 21.82 -7.65
CA GLY A 415 -4.47 22.57 -8.34
C GLY A 415 -5.75 21.75 -8.56
N ALA A 416 -5.61 20.50 -9.04
CA ALA A 416 -6.75 19.61 -9.27
C ALA A 416 -7.48 19.25 -7.96
N MET A 417 -6.72 19.05 -6.87
CA MET A 417 -7.30 18.80 -5.54
C MET A 417 -8.10 20.01 -5.05
N LYS A 418 -7.56 21.23 -5.25
CA LYS A 418 -8.22 22.48 -4.89
C LYS A 418 -9.52 22.70 -5.67
N GLU A 419 -9.51 22.42 -6.97
CA GLU A 419 -10.71 22.50 -7.81
C GLU A 419 -11.80 21.54 -7.35
N LEU A 420 -11.45 20.28 -7.07
CA LEU A 420 -12.39 19.29 -6.55
C LEU A 420 -12.96 19.74 -5.20
N TRP A 421 -12.13 20.26 -4.31
CA TRP A 421 -12.58 20.75 -3.02
C TRP A 421 -13.52 21.94 -3.13
N ALA A 422 -13.27 22.88 -4.05
CA ALA A 422 -14.17 23.99 -4.31
C ALA A 422 -15.57 23.53 -4.76
N ILE A 423 -15.65 22.40 -5.50
CA ILE A 423 -16.94 21.78 -5.84
C ILE A 423 -17.63 21.26 -4.58
N VAL A 424 -16.91 20.57 -3.69
CA VAL A 424 -17.44 20.07 -2.41
C VAL A 424 -18.00 21.23 -1.57
N GLU A 425 -17.25 22.31 -1.40
CA GLU A 425 -17.68 23.47 -0.61
C GLU A 425 -18.94 24.14 -1.19
N LYS A 426 -19.00 24.26 -2.52
CA LYS A 426 -20.17 24.79 -3.22
C LYS A 426 -21.39 23.89 -3.04
N GLU A 427 -21.24 22.59 -3.28
CA GLU A 427 -22.38 21.66 -3.29
C GLU A 427 -22.89 21.31 -1.90
N ARG A 428 -22.06 21.41 -0.86
CA ARG A 428 -22.52 21.41 0.54
C ARG A 428 -23.58 22.49 0.81
N GLN A 429 -23.53 23.62 0.09
CA GLN A 429 -24.47 24.73 0.24
C GLN A 429 -25.64 24.66 -0.75
N THR A 430 -25.37 24.29 -2.01
CA THR A 430 -26.39 24.29 -3.07
C THR A 430 -27.19 22.99 -3.18
N GLY A 431 -26.71 21.91 -2.55
CA GLY A 431 -27.24 20.56 -2.68
C GLY A 431 -26.42 19.70 -3.65
N PHE A 432 -26.42 18.38 -3.40
CA PHE A 432 -25.58 17.38 -4.06
C PHE A 432 -26.33 16.11 -4.50
N SER A 433 -27.67 16.16 -4.53
CA SER A 433 -28.52 14.99 -4.84
C SER A 433 -28.29 14.44 -6.25
N HIS A 434 -27.81 15.26 -7.20
CA HIS A 434 -27.46 14.82 -8.56
C HIS A 434 -26.26 13.88 -8.61
N ARG A 435 -25.43 13.84 -7.55
CA ARG A 435 -24.27 12.95 -7.44
C ARG A 435 -24.58 11.66 -6.68
N GLU A 436 -25.82 11.46 -6.23
CA GLU A 436 -26.20 10.23 -5.54
C GLU A 436 -25.96 8.98 -6.40
N PRO A 437 -25.49 7.87 -5.80
CA PRO A 437 -25.32 6.62 -6.51
C PRO A 437 -26.62 6.17 -7.17
N LYS A 438 -26.63 6.07 -8.50
CA LYS A 438 -27.78 5.57 -9.26
C LYS A 438 -28.00 4.10 -8.92
N LYS A 439 -29.11 3.77 -8.24
CA LYS A 439 -29.49 2.38 -7.98
C LYS A 439 -29.61 1.63 -9.31
N ARG A 440 -28.79 0.59 -9.51
CA ARG A 440 -28.97 -0.34 -10.63
C ARG A 440 -30.35 -0.99 -10.50
N VAL A 441 -31.25 -0.70 -11.43
CA VAL A 441 -32.46 -1.50 -11.61
C VAL A 441 -31.97 -2.86 -12.10
N LYS A 442 -32.08 -3.90 -11.26
CA LYS A 442 -31.86 -5.27 -11.72
C LYS A 442 -32.83 -5.52 -12.87
N LYS A 443 -32.31 -5.81 -14.07
CA LYS A 443 -33.14 -6.41 -15.13
C LYS A 443 -33.75 -7.66 -14.52
N ALA A 444 -35.08 -7.76 -14.53
CA ALA A 444 -35.75 -8.99 -14.17
C ALA A 444 -35.37 -10.03 -15.24
N ASP A 445 -34.42 -10.90 -14.92
CA ASP A 445 -34.20 -12.09 -15.73
C ASP A 445 -35.49 -12.91 -15.67
N ALA A 446 -36.10 -13.12 -16.83
CA ALA A 446 -37.22 -14.02 -16.99
C ALA A 446 -36.72 -15.45 -16.72
N TYR A 447 -36.84 -15.90 -15.48
CA TYR A 447 -36.55 -17.28 -15.10
C TYR A 447 -37.74 -18.17 -15.49
N GLU A 448 -37.56 -19.06 -16.45
CA GLU A 448 -38.41 -20.25 -16.57
C GLU A 448 -38.17 -21.16 -15.35
N PRO A 449 -39.21 -21.69 -14.71
CA PRO A 449 -39.06 -22.45 -13.49
C PRO A 449 -38.60 -23.88 -13.80
N VAL A 450 -37.32 -24.16 -13.58
CA VAL A 450 -36.85 -25.54 -13.37
C VAL A 450 -36.77 -25.77 -11.86
N GLY A 451 -37.52 -26.77 -11.39
CA GLY A 451 -37.78 -27.03 -9.98
C GLY A 451 -36.52 -27.34 -9.16
N GLY A 452 -36.43 -26.67 -8.01
CA GLY A 452 -35.51 -26.97 -6.92
C GLY A 452 -35.94 -26.16 -5.71
N GLY A 453 -36.43 -26.84 -4.67
CA GLY A 453 -37.22 -26.23 -3.59
C GLY A 453 -36.44 -25.26 -2.70
N CYS A 454 -37.01 -24.06 -2.54
CA CYS A 454 -36.82 -23.22 -1.36
C CYS A 454 -38.20 -22.74 -0.92
N LEU A 455 -38.72 -23.34 0.16
CA LEU A 455 -40.00 -23.01 0.78
C LEU A 455 -39.75 -21.98 1.88
N ILE A 456 -39.86 -20.69 1.54
CA ILE A 456 -40.43 -19.62 2.37
C ILE A 456 -40.68 -18.44 1.42
N THR A 457 -41.95 -18.05 1.26
CA THR A 457 -42.35 -16.83 0.55
C THR A 457 -43.08 -15.94 1.54
N ILE A 458 -42.42 -14.89 2.02
CA ILE A 458 -43.05 -13.89 2.89
C ILE A 458 -43.72 -12.85 1.99
N LYS A 459 -45.05 -12.89 1.90
CA LYS A 459 -45.85 -11.79 1.36
C LYS A 459 -46.10 -10.76 2.46
N LYS A 460 -45.64 -9.53 2.24
CA LYS A 460 -46.08 -8.36 3.01
C LYS A 460 -47.53 -8.03 2.63
N SER A 461 -48.47 -8.28 3.54
CA SER A 461 -49.76 -7.60 3.56
C SER A 461 -50.26 -7.53 5.00
N ASN A 462 -50.52 -6.31 5.46
CA ASN A 462 -51.15 -6.00 6.73
C ASN A 462 -52.47 -6.78 6.85
N ASP A 463 -52.62 -7.60 7.89
CA ASP A 463 -53.78 -7.62 8.80
C ASP A 463 -53.74 -8.82 9.76
N ALA A 464 -54.06 -8.52 11.03
CA ALA A 464 -54.41 -9.36 12.19
C ALA A 464 -53.97 -10.84 12.26
N VAL A 465 -53.09 -11.14 13.21
CA VAL A 465 -52.78 -12.49 13.69
C VAL A 465 -53.92 -13.01 14.59
N SER A 466 -54.48 -14.18 14.27
CA SER A 466 -55.28 -14.97 15.21
C SER A 466 -54.74 -16.40 15.26
N CYS A 467 -54.52 -16.90 16.47
CA CYS A 467 -54.01 -18.25 16.75
C CYS A 467 -55.15 -19.22 17.08
N SER A 468 -55.01 -20.48 16.65
CA SER A 468 -55.66 -21.62 17.31
C SER A 468 -54.84 -22.91 17.13
N PRO A 469 -54.91 -23.87 18.07
CA PRO A 469 -53.79 -24.76 18.43
C PRO A 469 -54.06 -26.25 18.22
N VAL A 470 -53.08 -27.04 17.75
CA VAL A 470 -53.02 -28.53 17.80
C VAL A 470 -51.55 -28.93 17.51
N ALA A 471 -50.84 -29.89 18.10
CA ALA A 471 -50.91 -30.74 19.29
C ALA A 471 -49.47 -31.25 19.60
N SER A 472 -49.31 -31.90 20.74
CA SER A 472 -48.10 -32.29 21.47
C SER A 472 -47.19 -33.39 20.88
N SER A 473 -45.87 -33.13 20.96
CA SER A 473 -44.73 -34.02 21.37
C SER A 473 -44.25 -35.15 20.42
N PRO A 474 -42.97 -35.60 20.48
CA PRO A 474 -42.00 -35.47 21.58
C PRO A 474 -40.60 -34.89 21.24
N ILE A 475 -39.92 -34.50 22.32
CA ILE A 475 -38.52 -34.06 22.40
C ILE A 475 -37.60 -35.23 22.06
N ILE A 476 -36.75 -35.07 21.04
CA ILE A 476 -35.62 -35.96 20.76
C ILE A 476 -34.34 -35.21 21.10
N LYS A 477 -33.67 -35.63 22.18
CA LYS A 477 -32.27 -35.31 22.44
C LYS A 477 -31.42 -36.12 21.46
N ILE A 478 -30.67 -35.46 20.60
CA ILE A 478 -29.63 -36.11 19.81
C ILE A 478 -28.27 -35.63 20.34
N ARG A 479 -27.56 -36.55 21.00
CA ARG A 479 -26.10 -36.53 21.15
C ARG A 479 -25.51 -36.89 19.79
N THR A 480 -24.44 -36.24 19.38
CA THR A 480 -23.58 -36.74 18.29
C THR A 480 -22.16 -36.89 18.80
N GLU A 481 -21.66 -38.10 18.58
CA GLU A 481 -20.47 -38.73 19.12
C GLU A 481 -19.23 -38.41 18.27
N SER A 482 -18.07 -38.83 18.78
CA SER A 482 -16.70 -38.58 18.30
C SER A 482 -16.46 -38.95 16.83
N ILE A 483 -15.59 -38.18 16.19
CA ILE A 483 -15.11 -38.26 14.80
C ILE A 483 -14.36 -39.58 14.49
N ASP A 484 -13.95 -40.34 15.50
CA ASP A 484 -13.12 -41.54 15.34
C ASP A 484 -13.80 -42.73 14.64
N GLU A 485 -15.14 -42.84 14.69
CA GLU A 485 -15.85 -43.97 14.04
C GLU A 485 -16.02 -43.80 12.53
N THR A 486 -15.84 -42.57 12.01
CA THR A 486 -15.95 -42.27 10.57
C THR A 486 -14.67 -42.62 9.79
N GLN A 487 -13.52 -42.69 10.45
CA GLN A 487 -12.23 -43.04 9.83
C GLN A 487 -12.08 -44.55 9.59
N GLU A 488 -12.65 -45.42 10.44
CA GLU A 488 -12.59 -46.87 10.26
C GLU A 488 -13.46 -47.38 9.09
N MET A 489 -14.51 -46.64 8.69
CA MET A 489 -15.35 -47.01 7.55
C MET A 489 -14.71 -46.68 6.19
N MET A 490 -13.85 -45.66 6.09
CA MET A 490 -13.21 -45.28 4.82
C MET A 490 -11.99 -46.15 4.46
N ILE A 491 -11.34 -46.78 5.45
CA ILE A 491 -10.18 -47.65 5.22
C ILE A 491 -10.60 -49.03 4.67
N LYS A 492 -11.85 -49.46 4.85
CA LYS A 492 -12.36 -50.76 4.38
C LYS A 492 -12.85 -50.80 2.93
N THR A 493 -12.86 -49.68 2.20
CA THR A 493 -13.43 -49.62 0.83
C THR A 493 -12.38 -49.58 -0.30
N GLN A 494 -11.07 -49.62 -0.01
CA GLN A 494 -10.01 -49.54 -1.02
C GLN A 494 -9.11 -50.78 -1.17
N GLN A 495 -9.48 -51.92 -0.59
CA GLN A 495 -8.82 -53.21 -0.88
C GLN A 495 -9.86 -54.25 -1.29
N GLY A 496 -9.89 -54.63 -2.58
CA GLY A 496 -10.65 -55.78 -3.05
C GLY A 496 -11.04 -55.78 -4.53
N ASP A 497 -10.12 -56.32 -5.35
CA ASP A 497 -10.31 -57.08 -6.61
C ASP A 497 -10.56 -56.30 -7.92
N PHE A 498 -9.60 -56.21 -8.86
CA PHE A 498 -8.94 -57.22 -9.72
C PHE A 498 -9.89 -57.99 -10.67
N VAL A 499 -9.82 -57.68 -11.97
CA VAL A 499 -9.38 -58.53 -13.12
C VAL A 499 -9.22 -57.63 -14.35
#